data_AF-A0A8J4LM29-F1
#
_entry.id   AF-A0A8J4LM29-F1
#
_cell.length_a   1.000
_cell.length_b   1.000
_cell.length_c   1.000
_cell.angle_alpha   90.00
_cell.angle_beta   90.00
_cell.angle_gamma   90.00
#
_symmetry.space_group_name_H-M   'P 1'
#
loop_
_entity.id
_entity.type
_entity.pdbx_description
1 polymer ?
#
loop_
_entity_poly.entity_id
_entity_poly.type
_entity_poly.pdbx_seq_one_letter_code
_entity_poly.pdbx_strand_id
1 'polypeptide(L)'
;MDLIALVCAISRKLLCGISPSGHSTGVSSNSSRRHVGVITSQLTQLQVRCLLAAVAFWAVASAITLPSLLIFGLVIIPTWATAEVAFFIWYCVIYRRLNAQPVPHRPPSHVNPRDVFDRFIRDQAAMCQYIDIKDMISKWHWGVPISKLTRDNVADLLCYGFYYRSRQQMIDEGMGHLPDQLVSELETAWGVEFRVGPYVPWPLMRHLWEPVRCFYRPLFFYMGVEVLIMLKHVMLLAAGFRPHMCQGMRFYTYGLPATPVTATETPPAAAASAAAPTQRANSVGKNDGGADAPVLFLHGVGLGLLPYLNFLLRLSSLGRPAVAVEVRHLSMRLCTEVPEEDEIVERIAGALQHHGVRQVHVVAHSYGTFMASRLVHLHRPLVASLTLLDPVCFIMFSGKLIYNFVYRNPLQGASALTWFVARDMAHSVSVSRRFYWSLLNLWPDQLPEHTLVALSAQDELVPVQEVLTMLRECPTVRVRVHDGHRHADFIKDFPEQEKMVQMMAELIEQATITVKEAKTVVTTATAGGTSDSASDLSLIAASDESAGGCCDGQGNGHRRKLGNTSSGQSKLHHHSHHANHNHQLSTHVRSDSASSYDAAYTPGSAPGGAGAADYVDCRKNGYRF
;
A
#
# COMPACT_ATOMS: atom_id res chain seq x y z
N MET A 1 -23.59 49.18 27.74
CA MET A 1 -24.63 50.20 27.50
C MET A 1 -24.08 51.63 27.64
N ASP A 2 -22.77 51.86 27.46
CA ASP A 2 -22.14 53.13 27.90
C ASP A 2 -21.60 54.03 26.78
N LEU A 3 -21.64 53.59 25.52
CA LEU A 3 -21.17 54.40 24.40
C LEU A 3 -22.16 55.55 24.07
N ILE A 4 -23.46 55.29 24.19
CA ILE A 4 -24.51 56.30 23.95
C ILE A 4 -24.50 57.35 25.07
N ALA A 5 -24.30 56.93 26.33
CA ALA A 5 -24.19 57.84 27.47
C ALA A 5 -22.95 58.75 27.37
N LEU A 6 -21.80 58.20 26.93
CA LEU A 6 -20.57 58.96 26.71
C LEU A 6 -20.71 59.97 25.57
N VAL A 7 -21.35 59.59 24.46
CA VAL A 7 -21.64 60.49 23.33
C VAL A 7 -22.61 61.61 23.74
N CYS A 8 -23.64 61.31 24.55
CA CYS A 8 -24.55 62.32 25.08
C CYS A 8 -23.88 63.29 26.08
N ALA A 9 -22.89 62.82 26.86
CA ALA A 9 -22.15 63.65 27.80
C ALA A 9 -21.17 64.60 27.09
N ILE A 10 -20.49 64.14 26.04
CA ILE A 10 -19.57 64.94 25.24
C ILE A 10 -20.34 66.01 24.44
N SER A 11 -21.49 65.65 23.84
CA SER A 11 -22.36 66.60 23.13
C SER A 11 -22.91 67.70 24.06
N ARG A 12 -23.27 67.37 25.31
CA ARG A 12 -23.72 68.38 26.29
C ARG A 12 -22.62 69.36 26.70
N LYS A 13 -21.38 68.89 26.90
CA LYS A 13 -20.25 69.78 27.20
C LYS A 13 -19.88 70.71 26.04
N LEU A 14 -20.04 70.26 24.79
CA LEU A 14 -19.77 71.07 23.60
C LEU A 14 -20.85 72.13 23.33
N LEU A 15 -22.12 71.86 23.65
CA LEU A 15 -23.24 72.79 23.43
C LEU A 15 -23.37 73.86 24.54
N CYS A 16 -22.95 73.59 25.78
CA CYS A 16 -23.05 74.55 26.88
C CYS A 16 -21.97 75.66 26.88
N GLY A 17 -21.00 75.65 25.96
CA GLY A 17 -19.93 76.65 25.89
C GLY A 17 -20.31 78.00 25.25
N ILE A 18 -21.57 78.20 24.83
CA ILE A 18 -22.00 79.40 24.11
C ILE A 18 -23.22 80.02 24.80
N SER A 19 -22.99 80.91 25.76
CA SER A 19 -24.01 81.86 26.24
C SER A 19 -23.31 83.19 26.62
N PRO A 20 -23.61 84.31 25.93
CA PRO A 20 -23.07 85.62 26.31
C PRO A 20 -24.17 86.57 26.81
N SER A 21 -24.10 87.00 28.07
CA SER A 21 -24.66 88.30 28.50
C SER A 21 -24.05 88.76 29.84
N GLY A 22 -23.02 89.60 29.75
CA GLY A 22 -22.44 90.39 30.84
C GLY A 22 -21.98 91.74 30.29
N HIS A 23 -22.34 92.82 30.98
CA HIS A 23 -22.41 94.20 30.53
C HIS A 23 -21.09 94.92 30.11
N SER A 24 -21.29 95.83 29.16
CA SER A 24 -20.67 97.15 28.86
C SER A 24 -19.21 97.51 29.20
N THR A 25 -18.66 98.28 28.25
CA THR A 25 -17.54 99.24 28.25
C THR A 25 -16.12 98.72 27.96
N GLY A 26 -15.43 99.42 27.04
CA GLY A 26 -13.97 99.51 27.03
C GLY A 26 -13.22 98.83 25.88
N VAL A 27 -13.19 99.50 24.71
CA VAL A 27 -12.09 99.68 23.73
C VAL A 27 -10.88 98.69 23.70
N SER A 28 -10.57 98.24 22.48
CA SER A 28 -9.25 97.78 21.97
C SER A 28 -8.79 96.33 22.24
N SER A 29 -9.16 95.40 21.33
CA SER A 29 -8.28 94.36 20.73
C SER A 29 -9.10 93.37 19.87
N ASN A 30 -9.68 93.87 18.77
CA ASN A 30 -10.67 93.08 17.99
C ASN A 30 -10.07 92.12 16.94
N SER A 31 -8.75 92.13 16.68
CA SER A 31 -8.15 91.26 15.66
C SER A 31 -7.65 89.91 16.22
N SER A 32 -7.03 89.89 17.42
CA SER A 32 -6.46 88.65 17.97
C SER A 32 -7.50 87.70 18.56
N ARG A 33 -8.60 88.21 19.12
CA ARG A 33 -9.71 87.35 19.64
C ARG A 33 -10.54 86.70 18.53
N ARG A 34 -10.71 87.36 17.39
CA ARG A 34 -11.43 86.79 16.23
C ARG A 34 -10.67 85.62 15.61
N HIS A 35 -9.35 85.72 15.44
CA HIS A 35 -8.57 84.61 14.89
C HIS A 35 -8.53 83.39 15.80
N VAL A 36 -8.37 83.57 17.11
CA VAL A 36 -8.38 82.44 18.07
C VAL A 36 -9.76 81.76 18.14
N GLY A 37 -10.86 82.53 18.12
CA GLY A 37 -12.23 81.99 18.10
C GLY A 37 -12.62 81.27 16.80
N VAL A 38 -12.12 81.73 15.65
CA VAL A 38 -12.32 81.06 14.36
C VAL A 38 -11.51 79.77 14.29
N ILE A 39 -10.26 79.76 14.78
CA ILE A 39 -9.43 78.54 14.82
C ILE A 39 -10.02 77.51 15.79
N THR A 40 -10.51 77.91 16.97
CA THR A 40 -11.15 76.97 17.92
C THR A 40 -12.47 76.42 17.38
N SER A 41 -13.29 77.23 16.70
CA SER A 41 -14.54 76.74 16.07
C SER A 41 -14.29 75.78 14.91
N GLN A 42 -13.28 76.04 14.06
CA GLN A 42 -12.89 75.12 12.98
C GLN A 42 -12.31 73.82 13.52
N LEU A 43 -11.46 73.88 14.57
CA LEU A 43 -10.94 72.69 15.24
C LEU A 43 -12.06 71.86 15.87
N THR A 44 -13.04 72.52 16.50
CA THR A 44 -14.21 71.86 17.08
C THR A 44 -15.07 71.20 16.01
N GLN A 45 -15.31 71.87 14.88
CA GLN A 45 -16.03 71.28 13.74
C GLN A 45 -15.28 70.08 13.13
N LEU A 46 -13.95 70.15 13.03
CA LEU A 46 -13.13 69.04 12.56
C LEU A 46 -13.18 67.86 13.52
N GLN A 47 -13.08 68.10 14.84
CA GLN A 47 -13.22 67.07 15.88
C GLN A 47 -14.59 66.41 15.84
N VAL A 48 -15.68 67.17 15.67
CA VAL A 48 -17.03 66.62 15.53
C VAL A 48 -17.16 65.77 14.25
N ARG A 49 -16.60 66.21 13.12
CA ARG A 49 -16.59 65.43 11.87
C ARG A 49 -15.78 64.13 12.02
N CYS A 50 -14.62 64.17 12.67
CA CYS A 50 -13.81 62.98 12.97
C CYS A 50 -14.57 62.01 13.90
N LEU A 51 -15.25 62.52 14.93
CA LEU A 51 -16.05 61.69 15.84
C LEU A 51 -17.24 61.05 15.11
N LEU A 52 -17.97 61.81 14.27
CA LEU A 52 -19.06 61.29 13.46
C LEU A 52 -18.58 60.23 12.46
N ALA A 53 -17.42 60.44 11.82
CA ALA A 53 -16.81 59.46 10.94
C ALA A 53 -16.41 58.18 11.69
N ALA A 54 -15.83 58.30 12.89
CA ALA A 54 -15.49 57.17 13.74
C ALA A 54 -16.74 56.39 14.20
N VAL A 55 -17.79 57.10 14.61
CA VAL A 55 -19.08 56.48 14.99
C VAL A 55 -19.73 55.78 13.80
N ALA A 56 -19.76 56.42 12.62
CA ALA A 56 -20.28 55.80 11.40
C ALA A 56 -19.48 54.56 11.00
N PHE A 57 -18.15 54.61 11.08
CA PHE A 57 -17.28 53.45 10.85
C PHE A 57 -17.59 52.30 11.81
N TRP A 58 -17.68 52.56 13.12
CA TRP A 58 -18.01 51.54 14.11
C TRP A 58 -19.43 51.00 13.97
N ALA A 59 -20.40 51.82 13.56
CA ALA A 59 -21.76 51.40 13.29
C ALA A 59 -21.83 50.44 12.09
N VAL A 60 -21.16 50.78 10.99
CA VAL A 60 -21.06 49.91 9.80
C VAL A 60 -20.29 48.63 10.12
N ALA A 61 -19.15 48.74 10.81
CA ALA A 61 -18.38 47.57 11.24
C ALA A 61 -19.24 46.65 12.11
N SER A 62 -19.95 47.19 13.10
CA SER A 62 -20.85 46.41 13.98
C SER A 62 -22.02 45.81 13.23
N ALA A 63 -22.60 46.52 12.26
CA ALA A 63 -23.70 46.03 11.43
C ALA A 63 -23.28 44.84 10.53
N ILE A 64 -21.98 44.68 10.25
CA ILE A 64 -21.44 43.53 9.52
C ILE A 64 -20.98 42.45 10.50
N THR A 65 -20.19 42.81 11.52
CA THR A 65 -19.57 41.85 12.43
C THR A 65 -20.58 41.14 13.32
N LEU A 66 -21.60 41.85 13.84
CA LEU A 66 -22.57 41.23 14.76
C LEU A 66 -23.44 40.19 14.05
N PRO A 67 -24.05 40.44 12.87
CA PRO A 67 -24.75 39.39 12.13
C PRO A 67 -23.83 38.26 11.69
N SER A 68 -22.59 38.54 11.29
CA SER A 68 -21.62 37.49 10.94
C SER A 68 -21.29 36.60 12.14
N LEU A 69 -21.07 37.18 13.32
CA LEU A 69 -20.82 36.43 14.56
C LEU A 69 -22.07 35.64 15.01
N LEU A 70 -23.27 36.20 14.82
CA LEU A 70 -24.53 35.52 15.12
C LEU A 70 -24.78 34.36 14.15
N ILE A 71 -24.58 34.53 12.85
CA ILE A 71 -24.67 33.45 11.86
C ILE A 71 -23.63 32.37 12.18
N PHE A 72 -22.40 32.77 12.46
CA PHE A 72 -21.34 31.84 12.84
C PHE A 72 -21.70 31.05 14.11
N GLY A 73 -22.13 31.74 15.16
CA GLY A 73 -22.44 31.14 16.46
C GLY A 73 -23.75 30.34 16.51
N LEU A 74 -24.81 30.82 15.87
CA LEU A 74 -26.16 30.22 15.96
C LEU A 74 -26.49 29.28 14.81
N VAL A 75 -25.79 29.39 13.67
CA VAL A 75 -26.05 28.55 12.49
C VAL A 75 -24.85 27.66 12.22
N ILE A 76 -23.67 28.23 11.94
CA ILE A 76 -22.52 27.44 11.48
C ILE A 76 -22.05 26.45 12.56
N ILE A 77 -21.85 26.89 13.80
CA ILE A 77 -21.39 26.01 14.89
C ILE A 77 -22.39 24.88 15.17
N PRO A 78 -23.71 25.12 15.39
CA PRO A 78 -24.66 24.05 15.65
C PRO A 78 -24.84 23.10 14.47
N THR A 79 -24.86 23.61 13.23
CA THR A 79 -24.92 22.77 12.03
C THR A 79 -23.68 21.89 11.92
N TRP A 80 -22.49 22.45 12.15
CA TRP A 80 -21.24 21.69 12.16
C TRP A 80 -21.22 20.63 13.26
N ALA A 81 -21.60 20.99 14.49
CA ALA A 81 -21.67 20.04 15.60
C ALA A 81 -22.66 18.91 15.32
N THR A 82 -23.81 19.22 14.73
CA THR A 82 -24.81 18.21 14.33
C THR A 82 -24.27 17.28 13.25
N ALA A 83 -23.60 17.82 12.23
CA ALA A 83 -22.97 17.04 11.17
C ALA A 83 -21.85 16.15 11.71
N GLU A 84 -21.03 16.65 12.63
CA GLU A 84 -19.96 15.90 13.29
C GLU A 84 -20.52 14.77 14.16
N VAL A 85 -21.58 15.02 14.94
CA VAL A 85 -22.25 13.97 15.72
C VAL A 85 -22.84 12.89 14.81
N ALA A 86 -23.55 13.29 13.75
CA ALA A 86 -24.09 12.33 12.78
C ALA A 86 -22.97 11.51 12.12
N PHE A 87 -21.85 12.16 11.77
CA PHE A 87 -20.69 11.51 11.20
C PHE A 87 -20.00 10.57 12.19
N PHE A 88 -19.90 10.92 13.47
CA PHE A 88 -19.36 10.06 14.52
C PHE A 88 -20.23 8.80 14.72
N ILE A 89 -21.56 8.93 14.72
CA ILE A 89 -22.49 7.80 14.77
C ILE A 89 -22.28 6.89 13.55
N TRP A 90 -22.23 7.48 12.35
CA TRP A 90 -21.93 6.75 11.12
C TRP A 90 -20.58 6.02 11.19
N TYR A 91 -19.53 6.70 11.67
CA TYR A 91 -18.20 6.12 11.85
C TYR A 91 -18.23 4.92 12.80
N CYS A 92 -18.94 5.02 13.93
CA CYS A 92 -19.08 3.89 14.87
C CYS A 92 -19.76 2.67 14.23
N VAL A 93 -20.79 2.89 13.39
CA VAL A 93 -21.46 1.82 12.64
C VAL A 93 -20.51 1.17 11.63
N ILE A 94 -19.79 1.98 10.84
CA ILE A 94 -18.83 1.47 9.85
C ILE A 94 -17.67 0.77 10.53
N TYR A 95 -17.12 1.33 11.61
CA TYR A 95 -16.07 0.70 12.41
C TYR A 95 -16.53 -0.66 12.92
N ARG A 96 -17.74 -0.78 13.49
CA ARG A 96 -18.26 -2.08 13.95
C ARG A 96 -18.34 -3.11 12.81
N ARG A 97 -18.79 -2.70 11.62
CA ARG A 97 -18.86 -3.57 10.43
C ARG A 97 -17.47 -4.00 9.97
N LEU A 98 -16.56 -3.05 9.77
CA LEU A 98 -15.21 -3.33 9.25
C LEU A 98 -14.29 -3.98 10.29
N ASN A 99 -14.57 -3.80 11.58
CA ASN A 99 -13.87 -4.47 12.67
C ASN A 99 -14.31 -5.92 12.85
N ALA A 100 -15.42 -6.37 12.26
CA ALA A 100 -15.79 -7.78 12.31
C ALA A 100 -14.76 -8.63 11.54
N GLN A 101 -14.37 -9.76 12.11
CA GLN A 101 -13.55 -10.76 11.40
C GLN A 101 -14.39 -11.38 10.27
N PRO A 102 -13.84 -11.58 9.06
CA PRO A 102 -14.50 -12.34 8.01
C PRO A 102 -14.86 -13.75 8.48
N VAL A 103 -15.97 -14.30 8.01
CA VAL A 103 -16.35 -15.69 8.31
C VAL A 103 -16.56 -16.44 6.99
N PRO A 104 -15.73 -17.46 6.66
CA PRO A 104 -14.54 -17.90 7.40
C PRO A 104 -13.36 -16.92 7.28
N HIS A 105 -12.54 -16.77 8.33
CA HIS A 105 -11.36 -15.90 8.32
C HIS A 105 -10.13 -16.64 7.77
N ARG A 106 -10.15 -16.98 6.49
CA ARG A 106 -9.08 -17.76 5.85
C ARG A 106 -8.83 -17.33 4.40
N PRO A 107 -7.63 -17.62 3.85
CA PRO A 107 -7.33 -17.41 2.44
C PRO A 107 -8.36 -18.07 1.51
N PRO A 108 -8.43 -17.64 0.23
CA PRO A 108 -9.24 -18.28 -0.79
C PRO A 108 -9.01 -19.80 -0.87
N SER A 109 -10.07 -20.56 -1.20
CA SER A 109 -10.04 -22.03 -1.16
C SER A 109 -9.04 -22.68 -2.12
N HIS A 110 -8.61 -21.98 -3.17
CA HIS A 110 -7.60 -22.47 -4.11
C HIS A 110 -6.18 -22.45 -3.51
N VAL A 111 -5.98 -21.77 -2.38
CA VAL A 111 -4.68 -21.70 -1.71
C VAL A 111 -4.65 -22.73 -0.61
N ASN A 112 -3.77 -23.71 -0.77
CA ASN A 112 -3.52 -24.71 0.26
C ASN A 112 -2.48 -24.18 1.26
N PRO A 113 -2.84 -23.99 2.55
CA PRO A 113 -1.90 -23.58 3.58
C PRO A 113 -0.68 -24.50 3.72
N ARG A 114 -0.86 -25.80 3.44
CA ARG A 114 0.21 -26.78 3.55
C ARG A 114 1.31 -26.52 2.53
N ASP A 115 0.95 -26.19 1.29
CA ASP A 115 1.92 -25.91 0.22
C ASP A 115 2.82 -24.71 0.56
N VAL A 116 2.27 -23.70 1.25
CA VAL A 116 3.01 -22.54 1.72
C VAL A 116 4.00 -22.94 2.82
N PHE A 117 3.58 -23.79 3.75
CA PHE A 117 4.47 -24.30 4.79
C PHE A 117 5.57 -25.20 4.20
N ASP A 118 5.22 -26.12 3.31
CA ASP A 118 6.18 -27.00 2.63
C ASP A 118 7.18 -26.20 1.82
N ARG A 119 6.76 -25.11 1.18
CA ARG A 119 7.66 -24.14 0.56
C ARG A 119 8.61 -23.50 1.58
N PHE A 120 8.08 -23.03 2.70
CA PHE A 120 8.90 -22.45 3.76
C PHE A 120 9.94 -23.47 4.28
N ILE A 121 9.57 -24.74 4.44
CA ILE A 121 10.53 -25.79 4.81
C ILE A 121 11.55 -26.05 3.69
N ARG A 122 11.09 -26.20 2.44
CA ARG A 122 11.96 -26.51 1.29
C ARG A 122 12.99 -25.42 1.03
N ASP A 123 12.59 -24.16 1.13
CA ASP A 123 13.44 -23.01 0.83
C ASP A 123 14.32 -22.60 2.04
N GLN A 124 14.32 -23.40 3.12
CA GLN A 124 15.06 -23.15 4.37
C GLN A 124 16.56 -22.86 4.13
N ALA A 125 17.23 -23.62 3.26
CA ALA A 125 18.67 -23.48 3.03
C ALA A 125 19.06 -22.10 2.47
N ALA A 126 18.17 -21.48 1.69
CA ALA A 126 18.34 -20.10 1.24
C ALA A 126 17.94 -19.12 2.36
N MET A 127 16.81 -19.36 3.02
CA MET A 127 16.28 -18.46 4.05
C MET A 127 17.18 -18.32 5.28
N CYS A 128 17.87 -19.38 5.71
CA CYS A 128 18.73 -19.35 6.88
C CYS A 128 19.94 -18.41 6.72
N GLN A 129 20.25 -17.96 5.50
CA GLN A 129 21.28 -16.96 5.24
C GLN A 129 20.88 -15.56 5.70
N TYR A 130 19.57 -15.29 5.81
CA TYR A 130 19.05 -13.97 6.14
C TYR A 130 17.99 -13.96 7.24
N ILE A 131 17.58 -15.12 7.75
CA ILE A 131 16.61 -15.25 8.85
C ILE A 131 17.14 -16.19 9.93
N ASP A 132 17.17 -15.67 11.15
CA ASP A 132 17.22 -16.50 12.36
C ASP A 132 15.79 -16.87 12.77
N ILE A 133 15.49 -18.16 12.76
CA ILE A 133 14.15 -18.67 13.09
C ILE A 133 13.74 -18.39 14.53
N LYS A 134 14.68 -18.43 15.48
CA LYS A 134 14.41 -18.22 16.90
C LYS A 134 14.11 -16.74 17.14
N ASP A 135 14.86 -15.85 16.51
CA ASP A 135 14.61 -14.41 16.54
C ASP A 135 13.26 -14.07 15.87
N MET A 136 12.96 -14.67 14.70
CA MET A 136 11.66 -14.51 14.04
C MET A 136 10.50 -14.91 14.96
N ILE A 137 10.57 -16.10 15.58
CA ILE A 137 9.54 -16.58 16.51
C ILE A 137 9.44 -15.64 17.71
N SER A 138 10.57 -15.22 18.28
CA SER A 138 10.60 -14.29 19.40
C SER A 138 9.94 -12.95 19.05
N LYS A 139 10.24 -12.39 17.88
CA LYS A 139 9.61 -11.15 17.36
C LYS A 139 8.09 -11.27 17.27
N TRP A 140 7.57 -12.37 16.71
CA TRP A 140 6.13 -12.64 16.67
C TRP A 140 5.49 -12.71 18.07
N HIS A 141 6.25 -13.17 19.05
CA HIS A 141 5.89 -13.20 20.47
C HIS A 141 6.37 -11.96 21.24
N TRP A 142 6.37 -10.77 20.62
CA TRP A 142 6.71 -9.50 21.28
C TRP A 142 8.10 -9.46 21.92
N GLY A 143 9.07 -10.18 21.36
CA GLY A 143 10.44 -10.26 21.87
C GLY A 143 10.59 -11.14 23.11
N VAL A 144 9.61 -12.01 23.43
CA VAL A 144 9.77 -13.00 24.51
C VAL A 144 10.97 -13.89 24.18
N PRO A 145 11.96 -14.02 25.08
CA PRO A 145 13.14 -14.84 24.82
C PRO A 145 12.76 -16.28 24.46
N ILE A 146 13.41 -16.82 23.42
CA ILE A 146 13.08 -18.15 22.88
C ILE A 146 13.16 -19.27 23.93
N SER A 147 14.01 -19.13 24.95
CA SER A 147 14.14 -20.08 26.08
C SER A 147 12.88 -20.16 26.97
N LYS A 148 12.00 -19.16 26.90
CA LYS A 148 10.71 -19.13 27.60
C LYS A 148 9.55 -19.66 26.76
N LEU A 149 9.72 -19.72 25.43
CA LEU A 149 8.68 -20.19 24.52
C LEU A 149 8.72 -21.71 24.42
N THR A 150 7.57 -22.32 24.62
CA THR A 150 7.38 -23.78 24.49
C THR A 150 7.06 -24.16 23.05
N ARG A 151 7.20 -25.45 22.72
CA ARG A 151 6.72 -26.00 21.44
C ARG A 151 5.28 -25.60 21.12
N ASP A 152 4.41 -25.60 22.13
CA ASP A 152 3.01 -25.17 22.00
C ASP A 152 2.86 -23.70 21.57
N ASN A 153 3.74 -22.80 22.05
CA ASN A 153 3.73 -21.40 21.62
C ASN A 153 4.19 -21.25 20.16
N VAL A 154 5.12 -22.11 19.72
CA VAL A 154 5.55 -22.17 18.31
C VAL A 154 4.42 -22.73 17.46
N ALA A 155 3.74 -23.79 17.92
CA ALA A 155 2.58 -24.37 17.25
C ALA A 155 1.45 -23.34 17.07
N ASP A 156 1.18 -22.51 18.09
CA ASP A 156 0.21 -21.40 17.98
C ASP A 156 0.59 -20.41 16.87
N LEU A 157 1.88 -20.05 16.76
CA LEU A 157 2.38 -19.18 15.69
C LEU A 157 2.27 -19.87 14.32
N LEU A 158 2.63 -21.14 14.18
CA LEU A 158 2.54 -21.84 12.89
C LEU A 158 1.09 -22.02 12.42
N CYS A 159 0.17 -22.32 13.34
CA CYS A 159 -1.25 -22.39 13.04
C CYS A 159 -1.81 -21.03 12.64
N TYR A 160 -1.47 -19.96 13.36
CA TYR A 160 -1.87 -18.59 13.02
C TYR A 160 -1.27 -18.15 11.68
N GLY A 161 0.04 -18.33 11.53
CA GLY A 161 0.82 -17.80 10.42
C GLY A 161 0.50 -18.51 9.11
N PHE A 162 0.42 -19.83 9.07
CA PHE A 162 0.22 -20.57 7.83
C PHE A 162 -1.25 -20.93 7.59
N TYR A 163 -1.94 -21.39 8.63
CA TYR A 163 -3.31 -21.92 8.50
C TYR A 163 -4.40 -20.89 8.85
N TYR A 164 -4.03 -19.74 9.41
CA TYR A 164 -4.94 -18.71 9.89
C TYR A 164 -6.00 -19.27 10.84
N ARG A 165 -5.58 -20.22 11.69
CA ARG A 165 -6.43 -20.91 12.66
C ARG A 165 -5.75 -20.98 14.02
N SER A 166 -6.57 -21.02 15.07
CA SER A 166 -6.12 -21.46 16.38
C SER A 166 -5.94 -22.98 16.41
N ARG A 167 -5.14 -23.49 17.36
CA ARG A 167 -5.01 -24.95 17.56
C ARG A 167 -6.35 -25.63 17.86
N GLN A 168 -7.26 -24.96 18.58
CA GLN A 168 -8.60 -25.49 18.83
C GLN A 168 -9.39 -25.66 17.52
N GLN A 169 -9.38 -24.65 16.65
CA GLN A 169 -10.02 -24.75 15.33
C GLN A 169 -9.39 -25.85 14.47
N MET A 170 -8.07 -26.06 14.56
CA MET A 170 -7.41 -27.19 13.88
C MET A 170 -7.97 -28.53 14.39
N ILE A 171 -8.17 -28.70 15.70
CA ILE A 171 -8.78 -29.90 16.28
C ILE A 171 -10.22 -30.09 15.80
N ASP A 172 -11.03 -29.03 15.89
CA ASP A 172 -12.45 -29.05 15.52
C ASP A 172 -12.66 -29.41 14.04
N GLU A 173 -11.71 -29.04 13.18
CA GLU A 173 -11.70 -29.35 11.74
C GLU A 173 -11.01 -30.69 11.40
N GLY A 174 -10.65 -31.51 12.39
CA GLY A 174 -10.02 -32.83 12.18
C GLY A 174 -8.53 -32.80 11.84
N MET A 175 -7.88 -31.65 12.00
CA MET A 175 -6.46 -31.39 11.74
C MET A 175 -5.62 -31.29 13.02
N GLY A 176 -6.10 -31.82 14.15
CA GLY A 176 -5.47 -31.66 15.47
C GLY A 176 -4.04 -32.21 15.60
N HIS A 177 -3.62 -33.10 14.69
CA HIS A 177 -2.25 -33.64 14.64
C HIS A 177 -1.25 -32.70 13.93
N LEU A 178 -1.73 -31.80 13.06
CA LEU A 178 -0.87 -30.93 12.26
C LEU A 178 -0.02 -29.96 13.11
N PRO A 179 -0.52 -29.29 14.17
CA PRO A 179 0.29 -28.35 14.94
C PRO A 179 1.63 -28.94 15.41
N ASP A 180 1.61 -30.16 15.95
CA ASP A 180 2.83 -30.84 16.43
C ASP A 180 3.74 -31.28 15.28
N GLN A 181 3.14 -31.72 14.17
CA GLN A 181 3.87 -32.06 12.95
C GLN A 181 4.61 -30.84 12.38
N LEU A 182 3.94 -29.69 12.28
CA LEU A 182 4.54 -28.44 11.77
C LEU A 182 5.74 -28.01 12.62
N VAL A 183 5.64 -28.09 13.95
CA VAL A 183 6.77 -27.76 14.84
C VAL A 183 7.93 -28.74 14.63
N SER A 184 7.64 -30.04 14.51
CA SER A 184 8.67 -31.07 14.33
C SER A 184 9.40 -30.93 12.98
N GLU A 185 8.67 -30.61 11.92
CA GLU A 185 9.23 -30.33 10.60
C GLU A 185 10.10 -29.06 10.61
N LEU A 186 9.65 -28.01 11.33
CA LEU A 186 10.42 -26.78 11.51
C LEU A 186 11.74 -27.03 12.28
N GLU A 187 11.69 -27.76 13.40
CA GLU A 187 12.86 -28.11 14.19
C GLU A 187 13.88 -28.91 13.39
N THR A 188 13.39 -29.89 12.62
CA THR A 188 14.21 -30.72 11.73
C THR A 188 14.89 -29.86 10.67
N ALA A 189 14.13 -29.00 9.99
CA ALA A 189 14.65 -28.20 8.89
C ALA A 189 15.64 -27.11 9.34
N TRP A 190 15.45 -26.51 10.52
CA TRP A 190 16.37 -25.48 11.05
C TRP A 190 17.44 -26.02 11.99
N GLY A 191 17.42 -27.31 12.34
CA GLY A 191 18.35 -27.88 13.32
C GLY A 191 18.22 -27.23 14.69
N VAL A 192 16.99 -26.94 15.11
CA VAL A 192 16.70 -26.30 16.41
C VAL A 192 15.79 -27.18 17.25
N GLU A 193 15.84 -27.01 18.56
CA GLU A 193 14.92 -27.64 19.50
C GLU A 193 14.20 -26.56 20.31
N PHE A 194 12.87 -26.67 20.41
CA PHE A 194 12.07 -25.81 21.26
C PHE A 194 11.75 -26.48 22.59
N ARG A 195 11.60 -25.65 23.63
CA ARG A 195 11.38 -26.14 24.99
C ARG A 195 10.10 -26.97 25.09
N VAL A 196 10.24 -28.16 25.68
CA VAL A 196 9.11 -28.96 26.17
C VAL A 196 8.83 -28.55 27.63
N GLY A 197 7.57 -28.40 28.00
CA GLY A 197 7.20 -28.04 29.37
C GLY A 197 5.76 -27.56 29.48
N PRO A 198 5.34 -27.13 30.69
CA PRO A 198 3.99 -26.61 30.89
C PRO A 198 3.76 -25.39 30.00
N TYR A 199 2.64 -25.42 29.28
CA TYR A 199 2.24 -24.33 28.40
C TYR A 199 1.94 -23.06 29.18
N VAL A 200 2.58 -21.95 28.77
CA VAL A 200 2.29 -20.60 29.24
C VAL A 200 1.85 -19.77 28.03
N PRO A 201 0.66 -19.15 28.05
CA PRO A 201 0.15 -18.40 26.90
C PRO A 201 0.83 -17.03 26.80
N TRP A 202 1.98 -16.99 26.13
CA TRP A 202 2.67 -15.73 25.82
C TRP A 202 1.92 -14.91 24.76
N PRO A 203 2.04 -13.56 24.78
CA PRO A 203 1.44 -12.70 23.76
C PRO A 203 1.97 -13.03 22.36
N LEU A 204 1.06 -13.17 21.40
CA LEU A 204 1.37 -13.38 19.98
C LEU A 204 0.75 -12.23 19.18
N MET A 205 1.47 -11.65 18.22
CA MET A 205 0.89 -10.68 17.30
C MET A 205 -0.16 -11.36 16.40
N ARG A 206 -1.44 -11.12 16.69
CA ARG A 206 -2.59 -11.71 15.97
C ARG A 206 -3.39 -10.63 15.25
N HIS A 207 -2.70 -9.80 14.47
CA HIS A 207 -3.26 -8.61 13.81
C HIS A 207 -4.58 -8.88 13.04
N LEU A 208 -4.75 -10.09 12.49
CA LEU A 208 -5.99 -10.50 11.82
C LEU A 208 -7.17 -10.64 12.79
N TRP A 209 -6.93 -11.11 14.00
CA TRP A 209 -7.98 -11.42 14.97
C TRP A 209 -8.19 -10.33 16.02
N GLU A 210 -7.21 -9.44 16.19
CA GLU A 210 -7.29 -8.31 17.11
C GLU A 210 -8.27 -7.21 16.60
N PRO A 211 -8.79 -6.37 17.51
CA PRO A 211 -9.52 -5.17 17.12
C PRO A 211 -8.68 -4.29 16.17
N VAL A 212 -9.34 -3.74 15.14
CA VAL A 212 -8.73 -2.81 14.20
C VAL A 212 -8.21 -1.59 14.96
N ARG A 213 -6.92 -1.32 14.83
CA ARG A 213 -6.27 -0.21 15.51
C ARG A 213 -6.37 1.06 14.68
N CYS A 214 -7.47 1.78 14.78
CA CYS A 214 -7.66 3.10 14.17
C CYS A 214 -8.21 4.10 15.20
N PHE A 215 -8.10 5.39 14.92
CA PHE A 215 -8.75 6.44 15.72
C PHE A 215 -9.76 7.20 14.87
N TYR A 216 -10.76 7.77 15.55
CA TYR A 216 -11.75 8.61 14.89
C TYR A 216 -11.06 9.82 14.24
N ARG A 217 -11.36 10.04 12.96
CA ARG A 217 -10.97 11.24 12.23
C ARG A 217 -12.20 12.10 12.03
N PRO A 218 -12.18 13.36 12.46
CA PRO A 218 -13.35 14.24 12.39
C PRO A 218 -13.78 14.50 10.94
N LEU A 219 -15.03 14.93 10.72
CA LEU A 219 -15.58 15.12 9.38
C LEU A 219 -14.72 16.06 8.53
N PHE A 220 -14.19 17.14 9.14
CA PHE A 220 -13.34 18.10 8.44
C PHE A 220 -12.06 17.49 7.89
N PHE A 221 -11.52 16.43 8.52
CA PHE A 221 -10.35 15.73 8.02
C PHE A 221 -10.67 15.12 6.65
N TYR A 222 -11.77 14.37 6.56
CA TYR A 222 -12.18 13.72 5.31
C TYR A 222 -12.60 14.73 4.25
N MET A 223 -13.26 15.83 4.63
CA MET A 223 -13.54 16.92 3.69
C MET A 223 -12.24 17.53 3.13
N GLY A 224 -11.24 17.77 3.98
CA GLY A 224 -9.93 18.26 3.56
C GLY A 224 -9.23 17.29 2.61
N VAL A 225 -9.24 15.98 2.91
CA VAL A 225 -8.71 14.95 2.01
C VAL A 225 -9.44 14.96 0.66
N GLU A 226 -10.77 15.04 0.63
CA GLU A 226 -11.53 15.10 -0.62
C GLU A 226 -11.19 16.35 -1.46
N VAL A 227 -10.99 17.52 -0.82
CA VAL A 227 -10.50 18.73 -1.51
C VAL A 227 -9.12 18.51 -2.11
N LEU A 228 -8.18 17.90 -1.38
CA LEU A 228 -6.84 17.58 -1.88
C LEU A 228 -6.89 16.59 -3.06
N ILE A 229 -7.78 15.59 -3.01
CA ILE A 229 -7.98 14.62 -4.08
C ILE A 229 -8.62 15.27 -5.32
N MET A 230 -9.49 16.26 -5.14
CA MET A 230 -10.03 17.07 -6.23
C MET A 230 -8.94 17.93 -6.87
N LEU A 231 -8.09 18.59 -6.07
CA LEU A 231 -6.94 19.34 -6.56
C LEU A 231 -6.01 18.42 -7.38
N LYS A 232 -5.66 17.26 -6.83
CA LYS A 232 -4.89 16.22 -7.54
C LYS A 232 -5.54 15.84 -8.87
N HIS A 233 -6.85 15.64 -8.89
CA HIS A 233 -7.58 15.29 -10.12
C HIS A 233 -7.45 16.39 -11.17
N VAL A 234 -7.62 17.65 -10.80
CA VAL A 234 -7.41 18.80 -11.69
C VAL A 234 -5.97 18.87 -12.19
N MET A 235 -4.97 18.65 -11.33
CA MET A 235 -3.56 18.65 -11.73
C MET A 235 -3.22 17.55 -12.74
N LEU A 236 -3.76 16.33 -12.54
CA LEU A 236 -3.59 15.23 -13.50
C LEU A 236 -4.26 15.53 -14.84
N LEU A 237 -5.48 16.09 -14.83
CA LEU A 237 -6.17 16.54 -16.05
C LEU A 237 -5.35 17.61 -16.79
N ALA A 238 -4.84 18.60 -16.07
CA ALA A 238 -4.02 19.66 -16.63
C ALA A 238 -2.71 19.14 -17.22
N ALA A 239 -2.14 18.08 -16.64
CA ALA A 239 -0.97 17.37 -17.17
C ALA A 239 -1.29 16.45 -18.37
N GLY A 240 -2.55 16.31 -18.76
CA GLY A 240 -2.97 15.50 -19.91
C GLY A 240 -3.37 14.06 -19.58
N PHE A 241 -3.45 13.69 -18.29
CA PHE A 241 -4.00 12.39 -17.91
C PHE A 241 -5.52 12.38 -18.09
N ARG A 242 -6.07 11.23 -18.50
CA ARG A 242 -7.50 10.99 -18.66
C ARG A 242 -8.01 10.09 -17.54
N PRO A 243 -9.07 10.48 -16.82
CA PRO A 243 -9.63 9.67 -15.75
C PRO A 243 -10.57 8.61 -16.32
N HIS A 244 -10.51 7.42 -15.75
CA HIS A 244 -11.38 6.31 -16.07
C HIS A 244 -11.91 5.66 -14.78
N MET A 245 -13.00 4.92 -14.93
CA MET A 245 -13.62 4.14 -13.87
C MET A 245 -13.92 2.75 -14.40
N CYS A 246 -13.45 1.71 -13.72
CA CYS A 246 -13.79 0.32 -14.02
C CYS A 246 -14.18 -0.38 -12.71
N GLN A 247 -15.38 -0.94 -12.64
CA GLN A 247 -15.88 -1.66 -11.46
C GLN A 247 -15.65 -0.89 -10.12
N GLY A 248 -15.93 0.42 -10.14
CA GLY A 248 -15.76 1.31 -8.97
C GLY A 248 -14.31 1.68 -8.63
N MET A 249 -13.32 1.19 -9.37
CA MET A 249 -11.91 1.56 -9.24
C MET A 249 -11.56 2.69 -10.22
N ARG A 250 -10.94 3.75 -9.70
CA ARG A 250 -10.49 4.88 -10.51
C ARG A 250 -9.06 4.62 -10.98
N PHE A 251 -8.77 4.96 -12.23
CA PHE A 251 -7.40 5.01 -12.75
C PHE A 251 -7.26 6.16 -13.73
N TYR A 252 -6.03 6.56 -14.00
CA TYR A 252 -5.69 7.66 -14.90
C TYR A 252 -4.77 7.13 -15.99
N THR A 253 -5.05 7.47 -17.24
CA THR A 253 -4.23 7.07 -18.38
C THR A 253 -3.52 8.27 -18.98
N TYR A 254 -2.30 8.09 -19.48
CA TYR A 254 -1.57 9.09 -20.26
C TYR A 254 -1.06 8.42 -21.54
N GLY A 255 -1.32 9.03 -22.69
CA GLY A 255 -0.89 8.48 -24.00
C GLY A 255 -1.52 7.14 -24.41
N LEU A 256 -2.47 6.58 -23.63
CA LEU A 256 -3.15 5.34 -23.97
C LEU A 256 -4.26 5.62 -25.00
N PRO A 257 -4.37 4.84 -26.11
CA PRO A 257 -5.43 5.02 -27.09
C PRO A 257 -6.81 4.98 -26.42
N ALA A 258 -7.72 5.85 -26.88
CA ALA A 258 -9.10 5.78 -26.45
C ALA A 258 -9.67 4.40 -26.80
N THR A 259 -10.39 3.79 -25.87
CA THR A 259 -10.99 2.47 -26.04
C THR A 259 -11.76 2.41 -27.37
N PRO A 260 -11.57 1.40 -28.23
CA PRO A 260 -12.48 1.20 -29.34
C PRO A 260 -13.87 0.97 -28.76
N VAL A 261 -14.76 1.94 -28.96
CA VAL A 261 -16.18 1.86 -28.57
C VAL A 261 -16.79 0.69 -29.34
N THR A 262 -16.84 -0.47 -28.72
CA THR A 262 -17.62 -1.63 -29.20
C THR A 262 -18.32 -2.25 -28.00
N ALA A 263 -19.42 -1.61 -27.60
CA ALA A 263 -20.63 -2.21 -27.02
C ALA A 263 -21.50 -1.07 -26.47
N THR A 264 -22.27 -0.43 -27.35
CA THR A 264 -23.59 0.03 -26.93
C THR A 264 -24.38 -1.20 -26.50
N GLU A 265 -24.72 -1.27 -25.22
CA GLU A 265 -25.78 -2.13 -24.73
C GLU A 265 -27.10 -1.68 -25.39
N THR A 266 -27.40 -2.29 -26.53
CA THR A 266 -28.75 -2.26 -27.12
C THR A 266 -29.09 -3.70 -27.51
N PRO A 267 -30.25 -4.26 -27.09
CA PRO A 267 -30.65 -5.60 -27.50
C PRO A 267 -30.84 -5.66 -29.03
N PRO A 268 -30.55 -6.80 -29.69
CA PRO A 268 -30.59 -6.86 -31.15
C PRO A 268 -32.03 -6.87 -31.64
N ALA A 269 -32.44 -5.80 -32.31
CA ALA A 269 -33.50 -5.84 -33.31
C ALA A 269 -32.85 -6.02 -34.69
N ALA A 270 -33.29 -7.04 -35.40
CA ALA A 270 -32.82 -7.42 -36.72
C ALA A 270 -33.05 -6.31 -37.77
N ALA A 271 -32.06 -6.07 -38.61
CA ALA A 271 -32.24 -5.91 -40.06
C ALA A 271 -30.88 -5.81 -40.77
N ALA A 272 -30.72 -6.64 -41.80
CA ALA A 272 -29.61 -6.63 -42.74
C ALA A 272 -29.66 -5.40 -43.67
N SER A 273 -28.48 -4.90 -44.06
CA SER A 273 -28.26 -4.35 -45.40
C SER A 273 -26.77 -4.10 -45.63
N ALA A 274 -26.27 -4.63 -46.74
CA ALA A 274 -24.91 -4.52 -47.23
C ALA A 274 -24.67 -3.17 -47.92
N ALA A 275 -23.55 -2.52 -47.60
CA ALA A 275 -22.87 -1.59 -48.51
C ALA A 275 -21.41 -1.43 -48.08
N ALA A 276 -20.49 -1.75 -48.98
CA ALA A 276 -19.04 -1.56 -48.81
C ALA A 276 -18.66 -0.07 -48.85
N PRO A 277 -17.62 0.34 -48.11
CA PRO A 277 -16.72 1.36 -48.61
C PRO A 277 -15.25 0.92 -48.55
N THR A 278 -14.64 0.95 -49.73
CA THR A 278 -13.31 1.49 -50.05
C THR A 278 -12.25 1.57 -48.94
N GLN A 279 -11.17 0.83 -49.21
CA GLN A 279 -9.85 0.91 -48.58
C GLN A 279 -9.41 2.35 -48.28
N ARG A 280 -9.35 2.70 -47.00
CA ARG A 280 -8.30 3.57 -46.45
C ARG A 280 -7.58 2.79 -45.37
N ALA A 281 -6.41 2.30 -45.73
CA ALA A 281 -5.45 1.70 -44.81
C ALA A 281 -4.96 2.78 -43.83
N ASN A 282 -5.69 2.97 -42.73
CA ASN A 282 -5.08 3.46 -41.50
C ASN A 282 -4.69 2.22 -40.71
N SER A 283 -3.38 2.00 -40.61
CA SER A 283 -2.73 1.01 -39.79
C SER A 283 -3.41 0.90 -38.42
N VAL A 284 -4.22 -0.13 -38.25
CA VAL A 284 -4.55 -0.69 -36.95
C VAL A 284 -3.21 -1.07 -36.35
N GLY A 285 -2.74 -0.28 -35.40
CA GLY A 285 -1.48 -0.54 -34.70
C GLY A 285 -1.54 -1.96 -34.15
N LYS A 286 -0.76 -2.85 -34.76
CA LYS A 286 -0.35 -4.09 -34.13
C LYS A 286 0.37 -3.66 -32.86
N ASN A 287 -0.30 -3.70 -31.72
CA ASN A 287 0.37 -3.66 -30.42
C ASN A 287 1.16 -4.95 -30.31
N ASP A 288 2.34 -4.96 -30.93
CA ASP A 288 3.31 -6.02 -30.84
C ASP A 288 3.78 -6.06 -29.38
N GLY A 289 3.38 -7.11 -28.66
CA GLY A 289 3.75 -7.31 -27.25
C GLY A 289 5.23 -7.04 -27.01
N GLY A 290 5.53 -6.37 -25.89
CA GLY A 290 6.86 -5.94 -25.44
C GLY A 290 7.13 -4.44 -25.66
N ALA A 291 7.15 -3.96 -26.91
CA ALA A 291 7.75 -2.66 -27.25
C ALA A 291 6.91 -1.44 -26.84
N ASP A 292 5.58 -1.51 -26.93
CA ASP A 292 4.67 -0.38 -26.65
C ASP A 292 3.81 -0.58 -25.39
N ALA A 293 4.13 -1.58 -24.56
CA ALA A 293 3.42 -1.89 -23.32
C ALA A 293 3.39 -0.68 -22.34
N PRO A 294 2.24 -0.30 -21.76
CA PRO A 294 2.19 0.81 -20.82
C PRO A 294 2.95 0.58 -19.52
N VAL A 295 3.33 1.66 -18.85
CA VAL A 295 3.76 1.65 -17.45
C VAL A 295 2.53 1.64 -16.55
N LEU A 296 2.40 0.62 -15.69
CA LEU A 296 1.36 0.52 -14.68
C LEU A 296 1.92 0.98 -13.33
N PHE A 297 1.40 2.07 -12.77
CA PHE A 297 1.80 2.56 -11.46
C PHE A 297 0.79 2.18 -10.35
N LEU A 298 1.30 1.60 -9.27
CA LEU A 298 0.57 1.13 -8.10
C LEU A 298 1.08 1.81 -6.82
N HIS A 299 0.26 2.67 -6.22
CA HIS A 299 0.66 3.46 -5.05
C HIS A 299 0.58 2.70 -3.72
N GLY A 300 1.32 3.19 -2.71
CA GLY A 300 1.22 2.75 -1.32
C GLY A 300 0.11 3.44 -0.52
N VAL A 301 0.00 3.13 0.77
CA VAL A 301 -0.93 3.80 1.69
C VAL A 301 -0.58 5.29 1.87
N GLY A 302 -1.59 6.16 1.96
CA GLY A 302 -1.37 7.60 2.18
C GLY A 302 -2.45 8.44 1.50
N LEU A 303 -2.07 9.53 0.82
CA LEU A 303 -3.01 10.42 0.11
C LEU A 303 -3.23 10.00 -1.35
N GLY A 304 -3.19 8.70 -1.63
CA GLY A 304 -3.41 8.16 -2.98
C GLY A 304 -2.32 8.54 -3.96
N LEU A 305 -2.69 8.93 -5.18
CA LEU A 305 -1.71 9.38 -6.19
C LEU A 305 -1.14 10.78 -5.95
N LEU A 306 -1.65 11.56 -4.98
CA LEU A 306 -1.23 12.95 -4.75
C LEU A 306 0.27 13.12 -4.42
N PRO A 307 0.88 12.33 -3.53
CA PRO A 307 2.31 12.46 -3.26
C PRO A 307 3.17 12.13 -4.49
N TYR A 308 2.66 11.31 -5.42
CA TYR A 308 3.40 10.81 -6.58
C TYR A 308 3.24 11.67 -7.82
N LEU A 309 2.62 12.87 -7.76
CA LEU A 309 2.36 13.67 -8.96
C LEU A 309 3.64 13.94 -9.77
N ASN A 310 4.73 14.36 -9.13
CA ASN A 310 6.00 14.58 -9.84
C ASN A 310 6.54 13.28 -10.46
N PHE A 311 6.48 12.20 -9.69
CA PHE A 311 6.94 10.89 -10.13
C PHE A 311 6.13 10.37 -11.33
N LEU A 312 4.80 10.55 -11.33
CA LEU A 312 3.93 10.21 -12.46
C LEU A 312 4.26 11.01 -13.72
N LEU A 313 4.59 12.29 -13.58
CA LEU A 313 5.04 13.12 -14.70
C LEU A 313 6.38 12.60 -15.27
N ARG A 314 7.32 12.21 -14.41
CA ARG A 314 8.59 11.61 -14.85
C ARG A 314 8.39 10.23 -15.48
N LEU A 315 7.49 9.41 -14.96
CA LEU A 315 7.12 8.14 -15.61
C LEU A 315 6.52 8.38 -16.99
N SER A 316 5.71 9.44 -17.15
CA SER A 316 5.14 9.80 -18.46
C SER A 316 6.19 10.29 -19.48
N SER A 317 7.37 10.73 -19.02
CA SER A 317 8.47 11.12 -19.92
C SER A 317 9.27 9.94 -20.48
N LEU A 318 8.94 8.70 -20.11
CA LEU A 318 9.53 7.49 -20.72
C LEU A 318 9.12 7.27 -22.19
N GLY A 319 8.29 8.16 -22.75
CA GLY A 319 7.87 8.11 -24.16
C GLY A 319 6.85 6.99 -24.45
N ARG A 320 6.18 6.48 -23.42
CA ARG A 320 5.26 5.32 -23.51
C ARG A 320 3.98 5.60 -22.73
N PRO A 321 2.86 4.91 -23.05
CA PRO A 321 1.62 5.12 -22.33
C PRO A 321 1.76 4.78 -20.84
N ALA A 322 1.04 5.47 -19.97
CA ALA A 322 1.04 5.22 -18.53
C ALA A 322 -0.38 5.00 -18.01
N VAL A 323 -0.51 4.14 -17.01
CA VAL A 323 -1.74 3.82 -16.28
C VAL A 323 -1.45 3.94 -14.79
N ALA A 324 -2.04 4.93 -14.12
CA ALA A 324 -1.90 5.14 -12.68
C ALA A 324 -3.20 4.76 -11.96
N VAL A 325 -3.17 3.71 -11.16
CA VAL A 325 -4.34 3.20 -10.44
C VAL A 325 -4.52 3.99 -9.14
N GLU A 326 -5.75 4.42 -8.82
CA GLU A 326 -6.09 5.10 -7.57
C GLU A 326 -6.97 4.17 -6.71
N VAL A 327 -6.38 3.60 -5.67
CA VAL A 327 -7.02 2.65 -4.76
C VAL A 327 -7.63 3.40 -3.58
N ARG A 328 -8.94 3.62 -3.62
CA ARG A 328 -9.67 4.50 -2.68
C ARG A 328 -9.38 4.22 -1.20
N HIS A 329 -9.41 2.96 -0.77
CA HIS A 329 -9.22 2.57 0.64
C HIS A 329 -7.76 2.69 1.10
N LEU A 330 -6.81 2.91 0.18
CA LEU A 330 -5.39 3.20 0.46
C LEU A 330 -5.06 4.70 0.33
N SER A 331 -6.07 5.54 0.08
CA SER A 331 -5.91 6.98 -0.15
C SER A 331 -6.38 7.86 1.01
N MET A 332 -6.52 7.30 2.23
CA MET A 332 -7.11 7.98 3.41
C MET A 332 -8.48 8.63 3.15
N ARG A 333 -9.18 8.14 2.12
CA ARG A 333 -10.50 8.62 1.74
C ARG A 333 -11.57 7.90 2.53
N LEU A 334 -12.71 8.55 2.68
CA LEU A 334 -13.86 7.93 3.28
C LEU A 334 -14.26 6.68 2.50
N CYS A 335 -14.27 5.54 3.20
CA CYS A 335 -14.49 4.23 2.60
C CYS A 335 -15.33 3.35 3.52
N THR A 336 -16.31 2.68 2.93
CA THR A 336 -17.22 1.74 3.62
C THR A 336 -16.87 0.29 3.33
N GLU A 337 -15.96 0.04 2.40
CA GLU A 337 -15.60 -1.29 1.91
C GLU A 337 -14.10 -1.37 1.64
N VAL A 338 -13.47 -2.44 2.09
CA VAL A 338 -12.06 -2.72 1.86
C VAL A 338 -12.00 -4.04 1.10
N PRO A 339 -11.82 -4.02 -0.23
CA PRO A 339 -11.72 -5.21 -1.05
C PRO A 339 -10.41 -5.95 -0.78
N GLU A 340 -10.37 -7.24 -1.15
CA GLU A 340 -9.13 -8.02 -1.17
C GLU A 340 -8.17 -7.56 -2.27
N GLU A 341 -6.88 -7.83 -2.10
CA GLU A 341 -5.86 -7.52 -3.11
C GLU A 341 -6.15 -8.22 -4.44
N ASP A 342 -6.63 -9.47 -4.40
CA ASP A 342 -7.00 -10.23 -5.60
C ASP A 342 -8.17 -9.56 -6.33
N GLU A 343 -9.17 -9.04 -5.62
CA GLU A 343 -10.26 -8.29 -6.25
C GLU A 343 -9.77 -7.01 -6.95
N ILE A 344 -8.80 -6.31 -6.35
CA ILE A 344 -8.23 -5.11 -6.96
C ILE A 344 -7.43 -5.50 -8.21
N VAL A 345 -6.64 -6.57 -8.13
CA VAL A 345 -5.84 -7.08 -9.25
C VAL A 345 -6.71 -7.55 -10.41
N GLU A 346 -7.82 -8.24 -10.14
CA GLU A 346 -8.79 -8.60 -11.20
C GLU A 346 -9.41 -7.36 -11.86
N ARG A 347 -9.74 -6.32 -11.09
CA ARG A 347 -10.22 -5.05 -11.64
C ARG A 347 -9.16 -4.37 -12.50
N ILE A 348 -7.87 -4.44 -12.11
CA ILE A 348 -6.75 -3.90 -12.89
C ILE A 348 -6.60 -4.68 -14.19
N ALA A 349 -6.55 -6.02 -14.14
CA ALA A 349 -6.43 -6.87 -15.30
C ALA A 349 -7.60 -6.66 -16.28
N GLY A 350 -8.83 -6.62 -15.78
CA GLY A 350 -10.02 -6.34 -16.58
C GLY A 350 -10.00 -4.94 -17.23
N ALA A 351 -9.58 -3.91 -16.49
CA ALA A 351 -9.43 -2.56 -17.03
C ALA A 351 -8.38 -2.52 -18.16
N LEU A 352 -7.22 -3.15 -17.95
CA LEU A 352 -6.15 -3.23 -18.95
C LEU A 352 -6.62 -3.99 -20.20
N GLN A 353 -7.30 -5.12 -20.02
CA GLN A 353 -7.88 -5.91 -21.11
C GLN A 353 -8.90 -5.10 -21.92
N HIS A 354 -9.76 -4.34 -21.26
CA HIS A 354 -10.74 -3.46 -21.93
C HIS A 354 -10.05 -2.41 -22.83
N HIS A 355 -8.88 -1.95 -22.43
CA HIS A 355 -8.03 -1.05 -23.24
C HIS A 355 -7.13 -1.77 -24.25
N GLY A 356 -7.30 -3.08 -24.47
CA GLY A 356 -6.48 -3.87 -25.39
C GLY A 356 -5.02 -4.03 -24.96
N VAL A 357 -4.72 -3.80 -23.68
CA VAL A 357 -3.38 -3.93 -23.12
C VAL A 357 -3.09 -5.38 -22.78
N ARG A 358 -2.03 -5.92 -23.39
CA ARG A 358 -1.60 -7.32 -23.20
C ARG A 358 -0.47 -7.50 -22.21
N GLN A 359 0.36 -6.48 -22.06
CA GLN A 359 1.52 -6.47 -21.18
C GLN A 359 1.71 -5.07 -20.59
N VAL A 360 2.28 -4.99 -19.39
CA VAL A 360 2.61 -3.76 -18.69
C VAL A 360 3.97 -3.86 -18.02
N HIS A 361 4.62 -2.72 -17.83
CA HIS A 361 5.77 -2.57 -16.95
C HIS A 361 5.26 -2.06 -15.61
N VAL A 362 5.28 -2.93 -14.60
CA VAL A 362 4.69 -2.61 -13.29
C VAL A 362 5.69 -1.81 -12.47
N VAL A 363 5.25 -0.67 -11.95
CA VAL A 363 5.99 0.14 -10.97
C VAL A 363 5.13 0.25 -9.73
N ALA A 364 5.61 -0.27 -8.61
CA ALA A 364 4.83 -0.36 -7.39
C ALA A 364 5.62 0.12 -6.18
N HIS A 365 4.97 0.87 -5.30
CA HIS A 365 5.58 1.38 -4.08
C HIS A 365 4.86 0.89 -2.83
N SER A 366 5.62 0.48 -1.79
CA SER A 366 5.09 0.14 -0.46
C SER A 366 3.90 -0.81 -0.59
N TYR A 367 2.72 -0.51 -0.03
CA TYR A 367 1.53 -1.37 -0.13
C TYR A 367 1.18 -1.78 -1.58
N GLY A 368 1.47 -0.93 -2.56
CA GLY A 368 1.27 -1.26 -3.97
C GLY A 368 2.05 -2.49 -4.45
N THR A 369 3.14 -2.83 -3.76
CA THR A 369 3.93 -4.04 -4.03
C THR A 369 3.18 -5.33 -3.71
N PHE A 370 2.15 -5.30 -2.85
CA PHE A 370 1.24 -6.43 -2.68
C PHE A 370 0.39 -6.65 -3.93
N MET A 371 -0.18 -5.60 -4.51
CA MET A 371 -0.90 -5.68 -5.78
C MET A 371 0.02 -6.16 -6.91
N ALA A 372 1.27 -5.69 -6.92
CA ALA A 372 2.27 -6.17 -7.87
C ALA A 372 2.59 -7.66 -7.69
N SER A 373 2.76 -8.13 -6.46
CA SER A 373 2.96 -9.55 -6.15
C SER A 373 1.78 -10.38 -6.66
N ARG A 374 0.55 -9.95 -6.38
CA ARG A 374 -0.66 -10.66 -6.81
C ARG A 374 -0.84 -10.64 -8.33
N LEU A 375 -0.47 -9.54 -9.01
CA LEU A 375 -0.39 -9.51 -10.47
C LEU A 375 0.60 -10.53 -11.03
N VAL A 376 1.78 -10.67 -10.41
CA VAL A 376 2.77 -11.68 -10.82
C VAL A 376 2.24 -13.10 -10.62
N HIS A 377 1.51 -13.36 -9.53
CA HIS A 377 0.95 -14.69 -9.25
C HIS A 377 -0.24 -15.06 -10.14
N LEU A 378 -1.16 -14.13 -10.37
CA LEU A 378 -2.43 -14.39 -11.03
C LEU A 378 -2.39 -14.10 -12.54
N HIS A 379 -1.61 -13.10 -12.95
CA HIS A 379 -1.58 -12.56 -14.30
C HIS A 379 -0.15 -12.47 -14.84
N ARG A 380 0.69 -13.47 -14.57
CA ARG A 380 2.12 -13.48 -14.96
C ARG A 380 2.39 -13.04 -16.42
N PRO A 381 1.61 -13.45 -17.44
CA PRO A 381 1.83 -13.03 -18.83
C PRO A 381 1.62 -11.53 -19.08
N LEU A 382 0.88 -10.83 -18.20
CA LEU A 382 0.63 -9.40 -18.25
C LEU A 382 1.86 -8.59 -17.78
N VAL A 383 2.78 -9.18 -17.01
CA VAL A 383 3.92 -8.46 -16.42
C VAL A 383 5.17 -8.62 -17.30
N ALA A 384 5.51 -7.57 -18.06
CA ALA A 384 6.70 -7.53 -18.91
C ALA A 384 7.98 -7.23 -18.11
N SER A 385 7.90 -6.27 -17.19
CA SER A 385 8.94 -6.01 -16.19
C SER A 385 8.32 -5.56 -14.88
N LEU A 386 9.10 -5.64 -13.81
CA LEU A 386 8.67 -5.31 -12.46
C LEU A 386 9.66 -4.33 -11.82
N THR A 387 9.14 -3.24 -11.27
CA THR A 387 9.90 -2.30 -10.45
C THR A 387 9.22 -2.13 -9.11
N LEU A 388 9.95 -2.44 -8.04
CA LEU A 388 9.47 -2.37 -6.67
C LEU A 388 10.23 -1.30 -5.90
N LEU A 389 9.51 -0.33 -5.35
CA LEU A 389 10.04 0.78 -4.56
C LEU A 389 9.67 0.54 -3.10
N ASP A 390 10.67 0.45 -2.21
CA ASP A 390 10.51 0.09 -0.80
C ASP A 390 9.54 -1.10 -0.58
N PRO A 391 9.84 -2.28 -1.18
CA PRO A 391 8.92 -3.42 -1.21
C PRO A 391 8.63 -4.02 0.17
N VAL A 392 7.34 -4.02 0.52
CA VAL A 392 6.82 -4.68 1.73
C VAL A 392 6.27 -6.09 1.44
N CYS A 393 6.32 -6.54 0.18
CA CYS A 393 5.95 -7.89 -0.25
C CYS A 393 7.05 -8.95 -0.06
N PHE A 394 8.22 -8.58 0.48
CA PHE A 394 9.31 -9.51 0.76
C PHE A 394 9.38 -9.88 2.24
N ILE A 395 9.73 -11.16 2.50
CA ILE A 395 10.04 -11.68 3.84
C ILE A 395 8.92 -11.33 4.86
N MET A 396 7.67 -11.45 4.43
CA MET A 396 6.52 -11.00 5.22
C MET A 396 6.32 -11.83 6.49
N PHE A 397 6.78 -13.08 6.47
CA PHE A 397 6.80 -13.98 7.61
C PHE A 397 7.75 -13.53 8.75
N SER A 398 8.62 -12.53 8.54
CA SER A 398 9.54 -12.01 9.57
C SER A 398 8.85 -11.33 10.75
N GLY A 399 7.60 -10.87 10.56
CA GLY A 399 6.86 -10.09 11.55
C GLY A 399 7.30 -8.62 11.67
N LYS A 400 8.40 -8.20 11.03
CA LYS A 400 8.92 -6.82 11.14
C LYS A 400 7.93 -5.78 10.61
N LEU A 401 7.37 -6.00 9.43
CA LEU A 401 6.38 -5.11 8.82
C LEU A 401 5.16 -4.96 9.72
N ILE A 402 4.61 -6.08 10.17
CA ILE A 402 3.43 -6.13 11.04
C ILE A 402 3.69 -5.38 12.34
N TYR A 403 4.82 -5.65 13.00
CA TYR A 403 5.20 -4.95 14.22
C TYR A 403 5.27 -3.43 14.00
N ASN A 404 6.04 -2.98 13.01
CA ASN A 404 6.30 -1.55 12.81
C ASN A 404 5.09 -0.77 12.27
N PHE A 405 4.24 -1.39 11.44
CA PHE A 405 3.08 -0.72 10.84
C PHE A 405 1.81 -0.85 11.69
N VAL A 406 1.56 -2.01 12.31
CA VAL A 406 0.31 -2.26 13.05
C VAL A 406 0.45 -1.90 14.53
N TYR A 407 1.58 -2.20 15.16
CA TYR A 407 1.71 -2.19 16.61
C TYR A 407 2.54 -1.04 17.17
N ARG A 408 3.65 -0.71 16.51
CA ARG A 408 4.59 0.31 16.99
C ARG A 408 3.96 1.69 16.96
N ASN A 409 4.22 2.48 17.99
CA ASN A 409 3.70 3.84 18.13
C ASN A 409 4.83 4.87 18.31
N PRO A 410 4.55 6.19 18.27
CA PRO A 410 5.59 7.20 18.35
C PRO A 410 6.39 7.19 19.66
N LEU A 411 5.80 6.76 20.77
CA LEU A 411 6.52 6.59 22.04
C LEU A 411 7.55 5.45 21.99
N GLN A 412 7.40 4.54 21.04
CA GLN A 412 8.32 3.44 20.75
C GLN A 412 9.25 3.78 19.55
N GLY A 413 9.31 5.05 19.15
CA GLY A 413 10.20 5.56 18.10
C GLY A 413 9.68 5.40 16.66
N ALA A 414 8.41 5.02 16.46
CA ALA A 414 7.84 5.04 15.10
C ALA A 414 7.74 6.48 14.58
N SER A 415 7.94 6.67 13.27
CA SER A 415 7.61 7.93 12.61
C SER A 415 6.16 8.36 12.89
N ALA A 416 5.98 9.57 13.40
CA ALA A 416 4.64 10.11 13.70
C ALA A 416 3.75 10.16 12.45
N LEU A 417 4.33 10.46 11.28
CA LEU A 417 3.63 10.46 10.00
C LEU A 417 3.20 9.04 9.61
N THR A 418 4.11 8.05 9.68
CA THR A 418 3.80 6.65 9.35
C THR A 418 2.71 6.11 10.28
N TRP A 419 2.81 6.38 11.59
CA TRP A 419 1.80 6.02 12.56
C TRP A 419 0.46 6.70 12.25
N PHE A 420 0.46 8.00 11.96
CA PHE A 420 -0.75 8.71 11.58
C PHE A 420 -1.40 8.09 10.34
N VAL A 421 -0.65 7.77 9.29
CA VAL A 421 -1.17 7.09 8.08
C VAL A 421 -1.71 5.69 8.43
N ALA A 422 -0.98 4.93 9.23
CA ALA A 422 -1.33 3.56 9.62
C ALA A 422 -2.57 3.46 10.54
N ARG A 423 -3.04 4.58 11.12
CA ARG A 423 -4.25 4.64 11.97
C ARG A 423 -5.49 5.12 11.24
N ASP A 424 -5.42 5.36 9.93
CA ASP A 424 -6.64 5.48 9.14
C ASP A 424 -7.46 4.16 9.19
N MET A 425 -8.79 4.28 9.26
CA MET A 425 -9.68 3.12 9.40
C MET A 425 -9.52 2.14 8.23
N ALA A 426 -9.50 2.63 6.99
CA ALA A 426 -9.43 1.76 5.82
C ALA A 426 -8.05 1.09 5.72
N HIS A 427 -6.97 1.84 5.97
CA HIS A 427 -5.61 1.26 6.05
C HIS A 427 -5.50 0.17 7.12
N SER A 428 -6.01 0.47 8.33
CA SER A 428 -5.95 -0.46 9.45
C SER A 428 -6.72 -1.74 9.15
N VAL A 429 -7.91 -1.63 8.53
CA VAL A 429 -8.70 -2.79 8.10
C VAL A 429 -7.96 -3.62 7.05
N SER A 430 -7.33 -2.96 6.07
CA SER A 430 -6.57 -3.63 4.99
C SER A 430 -5.50 -4.56 5.56
N VAL A 431 -4.77 -4.10 6.59
CA VAL A 431 -3.73 -4.90 7.26
C VAL A 431 -4.24 -5.78 8.41
N SER A 432 -5.52 -5.70 8.82
CA SER A 432 -6.04 -6.40 10.01
C SER A 432 -7.19 -7.35 9.71
N ARG A 433 -7.75 -7.40 8.49
CA ARG A 433 -8.89 -8.28 8.20
C ARG A 433 -8.65 -9.23 7.04
N ARG A 434 -7.85 -8.88 6.05
CA ARG A 434 -7.63 -9.74 4.87
C ARG A 434 -6.15 -9.83 4.46
N PHE A 435 -5.26 -9.46 5.37
CA PHE A 435 -3.81 -9.46 5.18
C PHE A 435 -3.20 -10.85 5.39
N TYR A 436 -3.36 -11.73 4.42
CA TYR A 436 -2.76 -13.07 4.47
C TYR A 436 -1.34 -13.01 3.89
N TRP A 437 -0.32 -12.92 4.74
CA TRP A 437 1.07 -12.79 4.28
C TRP A 437 1.47 -13.88 3.28
N SER A 438 0.94 -15.09 3.44
CA SER A 438 1.19 -16.22 2.54
C SER A 438 0.75 -15.99 1.10
N LEU A 439 -0.25 -15.11 0.87
CA LEU A 439 -0.72 -14.72 -0.46
C LEU A 439 0.10 -13.57 -1.03
N LEU A 440 0.44 -12.63 -0.16
CA LEU A 440 1.03 -11.35 -0.54
C LEU A 440 2.55 -11.42 -0.69
N ASN A 441 3.20 -12.45 -0.14
CA ASN A 441 4.64 -12.61 -0.17
C ASN A 441 5.12 -13.00 -1.56
N LEU A 442 6.01 -12.20 -2.13
CA LEU A 442 6.68 -12.48 -3.38
C LEU A 442 8.00 -13.20 -3.09
N TRP A 443 8.14 -14.42 -3.58
CA TRP A 443 9.33 -15.22 -3.35
C TRP A 443 10.42 -14.94 -4.40
N PRO A 444 11.71 -15.16 -4.10
CA PRO A 444 12.81 -14.83 -5.01
C PRO A 444 12.71 -15.47 -6.39
N ASP A 445 12.36 -16.76 -6.46
CA ASP A 445 12.19 -17.54 -7.69
C ASP A 445 10.94 -17.15 -8.50
N GLN A 446 10.06 -16.31 -7.95
CA GLN A 446 8.88 -15.80 -8.64
C GLN A 446 9.11 -14.43 -9.28
N LEU A 447 10.25 -13.81 -9.01
CA LEU A 447 10.58 -12.52 -9.60
C LEU A 447 10.70 -12.65 -11.13
N PRO A 448 10.04 -11.77 -11.90
CA PRO A 448 10.26 -11.70 -13.33
C PRO A 448 11.73 -11.45 -13.65
N GLU A 449 12.21 -11.98 -14.78
CA GLU A 449 13.59 -11.82 -15.24
C GLU A 449 14.03 -10.34 -15.26
N HIS A 450 13.16 -9.45 -15.75
CA HIS A 450 13.40 -8.01 -15.75
C HIS A 450 12.81 -7.37 -14.50
N THR A 451 13.56 -7.40 -13.40
CA THR A 451 13.16 -6.78 -12.14
C THR A 451 14.16 -5.73 -11.65
N LEU A 452 13.64 -4.58 -11.19
CA LEU A 452 14.36 -3.56 -10.43
C LEU A 452 13.76 -3.46 -9.02
N VAL A 453 14.61 -3.50 -8.00
CA VAL A 453 14.23 -3.25 -6.60
C VAL A 453 14.98 -2.03 -6.09
N ALA A 454 14.26 -0.98 -5.71
CA ALA A 454 14.79 0.20 -5.05
C ALA A 454 14.44 0.17 -3.56
N LEU A 455 15.45 0.36 -2.70
CA LEU A 455 15.36 0.25 -1.25
C LEU A 455 15.90 1.50 -0.56
N SER A 456 15.18 1.97 0.44
CA SER A 456 15.64 2.95 1.42
C SER A 456 16.42 2.25 2.52
N ALA A 457 17.70 2.58 2.74
CA ALA A 457 18.55 1.84 3.67
C ALA A 457 18.08 1.94 5.14
N GLN A 458 17.40 3.03 5.49
CA GLN A 458 16.90 3.31 6.84
C GLN A 458 15.39 2.99 6.96
N ASP A 459 14.88 2.11 6.10
CA ASP A 459 13.49 1.67 6.13
C ASP A 459 13.18 0.84 7.39
N GLU A 460 12.19 1.30 8.16
CA GLU A 460 11.75 0.65 9.39
C GLU A 460 10.70 -0.45 9.13
N LEU A 461 10.03 -0.42 7.98
CA LEU A 461 9.00 -1.39 7.59
C LEU A 461 9.62 -2.61 6.90
N VAL A 462 10.54 -2.37 5.98
CA VAL A 462 11.21 -3.43 5.20
C VAL A 462 12.39 -4.00 5.98
N PRO A 463 12.57 -5.33 6.05
CA PRO A 463 13.81 -5.93 6.56
C PRO A 463 14.93 -5.81 5.51
N VAL A 464 15.48 -4.59 5.36
CA VAL A 464 16.36 -4.22 4.23
C VAL A 464 17.58 -5.12 4.10
N GLN A 465 18.27 -5.41 5.20
CA GLN A 465 19.49 -6.24 5.15
C GLN A 465 19.18 -7.68 4.74
N GLU A 466 18.06 -8.20 5.24
CA GLU A 466 17.57 -9.52 4.90
C GLU A 466 17.12 -9.58 3.43
N VAL A 467 16.43 -8.55 2.93
CA VAL A 467 16.05 -8.43 1.52
C VAL A 467 17.29 -8.32 0.62
N LEU A 468 18.31 -7.54 1.01
CA LEU A 468 19.55 -7.45 0.23
C LEU A 468 20.26 -8.80 0.14
N THR A 469 20.29 -9.55 1.24
CA THR A 469 20.89 -10.89 1.24
C THR A 469 20.07 -11.86 0.38
N MET A 470 18.73 -11.82 0.49
CA MET A 470 17.82 -12.59 -0.36
C MET A 470 18.01 -12.30 -1.86
N LEU A 471 18.20 -11.03 -2.23
CA LEU A 471 18.35 -10.62 -3.64
C LEU A 471 19.75 -10.90 -4.22
N ARG A 472 20.79 -11.13 -3.40
CA ARG A 472 22.12 -11.53 -3.90
C ARG A 472 22.08 -12.86 -4.65
N GLU A 473 21.17 -13.75 -4.26
CA GLU A 473 20.94 -15.03 -4.92
C GLU A 473 20.09 -14.91 -6.21
N CYS A 474 19.62 -13.69 -6.54
CA CYS A 474 18.88 -13.38 -7.76
C CYS A 474 19.68 -12.45 -8.68
N PRO A 475 20.71 -12.95 -9.39
CA PRO A 475 21.65 -12.11 -10.14
C PRO A 475 21.01 -11.32 -11.29
N THR A 476 19.81 -11.71 -11.74
CA THR A 476 19.04 -10.99 -12.77
C THR A 476 18.32 -9.75 -12.24
N VAL A 477 18.17 -9.63 -10.91
CA VAL A 477 17.48 -8.51 -10.27
C VAL A 477 18.45 -7.34 -10.11
N ARG A 478 18.09 -6.19 -10.68
CA ARG A 478 18.81 -4.93 -10.42
C ARG A 478 18.41 -4.39 -9.06
N VAL A 479 19.37 -4.04 -8.21
CA VAL A 479 19.11 -3.48 -6.88
C VAL A 479 19.68 -2.08 -6.76
N ARG A 480 18.89 -1.13 -6.26
CA ARG A 480 19.28 0.23 -5.94
C ARG A 480 19.02 0.49 -4.46
N VAL A 481 20.05 0.88 -3.70
CA VAL A 481 19.92 1.20 -2.27
C VAL A 481 20.27 2.66 -2.04
N HIS A 482 19.41 3.41 -1.37
CA HIS A 482 19.69 4.79 -0.97
C HIS A 482 20.00 4.89 0.51
N ASP A 483 21.26 5.20 0.85
CA ASP A 483 21.79 5.15 2.22
C ASP A 483 21.10 6.11 3.20
N GLY A 484 20.68 7.27 2.71
CA GLY A 484 20.06 8.33 3.53
C GLY A 484 18.53 8.28 3.62
N HIS A 485 17.86 7.40 2.87
CA HIS A 485 16.40 7.42 2.79
C HIS A 485 15.79 6.51 3.85
N ARG A 486 14.68 6.98 4.40
CA ARG A 486 13.67 6.18 5.11
C ARG A 486 12.55 5.82 4.13
N HIS A 487 11.65 4.93 4.56
CA HIS A 487 10.51 4.48 3.77
C HIS A 487 9.78 5.64 3.08
N ALA A 488 9.61 5.55 1.76
CA ALA A 488 8.96 6.53 0.89
C ALA A 488 9.67 7.89 0.74
N ASP A 489 10.90 8.07 1.23
CA ASP A 489 11.60 9.36 1.12
C ASP A 489 11.91 9.75 -0.34
N PHE A 490 11.97 8.79 -1.27
CA PHE A 490 12.12 9.08 -2.70
C PHE A 490 11.02 10.00 -3.25
N ILE A 491 9.82 10.01 -2.64
CA ILE A 491 8.68 10.82 -3.09
C ILE A 491 9.01 12.33 -3.09
N LYS A 492 9.89 12.77 -2.19
CA LYS A 492 10.35 14.17 -2.08
C LYS A 492 11.76 14.40 -2.64
N ASP A 493 12.47 13.34 -3.01
CA ASP A 493 13.82 13.42 -3.58
C ASP A 493 13.77 13.34 -5.11
N PHE A 494 13.67 14.51 -5.75
CA PHE A 494 13.55 14.58 -7.22
C PHE A 494 14.77 14.06 -7.98
N PRO A 495 16.02 14.34 -7.56
CA PRO A 495 17.20 13.68 -8.15
C PRO A 495 17.14 12.16 -8.07
N GLU A 496 16.67 11.60 -6.95
CA GLU A 496 16.52 10.15 -6.84
C GLU A 496 15.43 9.60 -7.75
N GLN A 497 14.29 10.30 -7.86
CA GLN A 497 13.25 9.93 -8.84
C GLN A 497 13.79 9.88 -10.27
N GLU A 498 14.62 10.84 -10.66
CA GLU A 498 15.24 10.87 -11.98
C GLU A 498 16.12 9.66 -12.24
N LYS A 499 17.01 9.33 -11.29
CA LYS A 499 17.86 8.14 -11.38
C LYS A 499 17.03 6.87 -11.47
N MET A 500 15.98 6.73 -10.66
CA MET A 500 15.12 5.55 -10.71
C MET A 500 14.38 5.44 -12.04
N VAL A 501 13.86 6.55 -12.59
CA VAL A 501 13.20 6.55 -13.90
C VAL A 501 14.19 6.19 -15.01
N GLN A 502 15.44 6.66 -14.93
CA GLN A 502 16.49 6.25 -15.87
C GLN A 502 16.77 4.75 -15.80
N MET A 503 16.90 4.18 -14.59
CA MET A 503 17.09 2.73 -14.42
C MET A 503 15.87 1.93 -14.92
N MET A 504 14.65 2.45 -14.77
CA MET A 504 13.45 1.85 -15.33
C MET A 504 13.48 1.88 -16.86
N ALA A 505 13.93 2.98 -17.48
CA ALA A 505 14.06 3.08 -18.93
C ALA A 505 14.99 1.98 -19.48
N GLU A 506 16.16 1.80 -18.88
CA GLU A 506 17.11 0.74 -19.24
C GLU A 506 16.53 -0.66 -19.06
N LEU A 507 15.79 -0.88 -17.97
CA LEU A 507 15.12 -2.17 -17.71
C LEU A 507 14.04 -2.47 -18.77
N ILE A 508 13.26 -1.46 -19.14
CA ILE A 508 12.21 -1.55 -20.17
C ILE A 508 12.82 -1.84 -21.55
N GLU A 509 13.93 -1.17 -21.88
CA GLU A 509 14.65 -1.40 -23.13
C GLU A 509 15.14 -2.84 -23.22
N GLN A 510 15.75 -3.37 -22.15
CA GLN A 510 16.18 -4.77 -22.09
C GLN A 510 15.02 -5.74 -22.27
N ALA A 511 13.91 -5.52 -21.55
CA ALA A 511 12.72 -6.35 -21.70
C ALA A 511 12.17 -6.34 -23.13
N THR A 512 12.26 -5.19 -23.81
CA THR A 512 11.82 -5.05 -25.20
C THR A 512 12.74 -5.81 -26.16
N ILE A 513 14.06 -5.80 -25.93
CA ILE A 513 15.04 -6.52 -26.75
C ILE A 513 14.82 -8.04 -26.64
N THR A 514 14.70 -8.58 -25.41
CA THR A 514 14.45 -10.01 -25.17
C THR A 514 13.22 -10.52 -25.94
N VAL A 515 12.13 -9.74 -25.95
CA VAL A 515 10.90 -10.09 -26.69
C VAL A 515 11.12 -10.07 -28.21
N LYS A 516 11.91 -9.13 -28.74
CA LYS A 516 12.23 -9.07 -30.17
C LYS A 516 13.07 -10.27 -30.59
N GLU A 517 14.12 -10.61 -29.83
CA GLU A 517 14.98 -11.76 -30.11
C GLU A 517 14.20 -13.08 -30.06
N ALA A 518 13.36 -13.28 -29.06
CA ALA A 518 12.49 -14.45 -28.97
C ALA A 518 11.57 -14.59 -30.20
N LYS A 519 10.99 -13.49 -30.70
CA LYS A 519 10.18 -13.49 -31.92
C LYS A 519 11.02 -13.82 -33.17
N THR A 520 12.23 -13.30 -33.28
CA THR A 520 13.14 -13.60 -34.39
C THR A 520 13.54 -15.08 -34.43
N VAL A 521 13.88 -15.67 -33.28
CA VAL A 521 14.22 -17.10 -33.18
C VAL A 521 13.02 -17.98 -33.59
N VAL A 522 11.82 -17.67 -33.12
CA VAL A 522 10.59 -18.42 -33.49
C VAL A 522 10.30 -18.29 -34.98
N THR A 523 10.43 -17.09 -35.57
CA THR A 523 10.21 -16.91 -37.01
C THR A 523 11.25 -17.65 -37.86
N THR A 524 12.52 -17.66 -37.46
CA THR A 524 13.57 -18.45 -38.15
C THR A 524 13.35 -19.96 -38.03
N ALA A 525 12.85 -20.45 -36.89
CA ALA A 525 12.53 -21.86 -36.70
C ALA A 525 11.31 -22.29 -37.53
N THR A 526 10.29 -21.44 -37.68
CA THR A 526 9.14 -21.72 -38.54
C THR A 526 9.44 -21.60 -40.03
N ALA A 527 10.42 -20.76 -40.42
CA ALA A 527 10.85 -20.63 -41.81
C ALA A 527 11.78 -21.77 -42.26
N GLY A 528 12.49 -22.43 -41.33
CA GLY A 528 13.34 -23.60 -41.60
C GLY A 528 12.59 -24.94 -41.72
N GLY A 529 11.25 -24.94 -41.58
CA GLY A 529 10.42 -26.15 -41.60
C GLY A 529 9.77 -26.49 -42.95
N THR A 530 10.01 -25.71 -44.01
CA THR A 530 9.42 -25.97 -45.34
C THR A 530 10.40 -25.68 -46.48
N SER A 531 11.41 -26.52 -46.63
CA SER A 531 12.03 -26.82 -47.92
C SER A 531 12.97 -28.00 -47.76
N ASP A 532 12.51 -29.20 -48.15
CA ASP A 532 13.24 -30.10 -49.04
C ASP A 532 12.54 -31.46 -49.13
N SER A 533 11.76 -31.63 -50.20
CA SER A 533 11.70 -32.84 -51.06
C SER A 533 10.40 -32.81 -51.88
N ALA A 534 10.45 -32.15 -53.03
CA ALA A 534 9.47 -32.32 -54.09
C ALA A 534 10.22 -32.73 -55.36
N SER A 535 10.38 -34.05 -55.55
CA SER A 535 10.54 -34.68 -56.86
C SER A 535 10.45 -36.19 -56.70
N ASP A 536 9.28 -36.77 -56.96
CA ASP A 536 9.16 -37.76 -58.06
C ASP A 536 7.76 -38.38 -58.17
N LEU A 537 7.36 -38.50 -59.44
CA LEU A 537 6.42 -39.46 -60.05
C LEU A 537 4.90 -39.31 -59.87
N SER A 538 4.32 -38.74 -60.93
CA SER A 538 3.01 -39.06 -61.49
C SER A 538 2.93 -40.51 -62.01
N LEU A 539 1.81 -41.22 -61.80
CA LEU A 539 1.02 -41.94 -62.83
C LEU A 539 -0.05 -42.91 -62.27
N ILE A 540 -1.24 -42.82 -62.88
CA ILE A 540 -2.25 -43.86 -63.15
C ILE A 540 -3.35 -44.15 -62.11
N ALA A 541 -4.56 -44.22 -62.68
CA ALA A 541 -5.90 -44.37 -62.12
C ALA A 541 -6.37 -45.84 -62.05
N ALA A 542 -7.59 -46.00 -61.49
CA ALA A 542 -8.46 -47.19 -61.49
C ALA A 542 -8.01 -48.32 -60.54
N SER A 543 -8.85 -49.07 -59.83
CA SER A 543 -10.31 -49.23 -59.78
C SER A 543 -10.64 -50.14 -58.57
N ASP A 544 -11.84 -49.95 -58.03
CA ASP A 544 -12.76 -50.97 -57.50
C ASP A 544 -12.51 -51.80 -56.22
N GLU A 545 -13.66 -52.07 -55.61
CA GLU A 545 -14.02 -53.10 -54.61
C GLU A 545 -13.54 -52.90 -53.16
N SER A 546 -14.33 -53.18 -52.12
CA SER A 546 -15.74 -53.52 -51.95
C SER A 546 -15.97 -53.62 -50.42
N ALA A 547 -17.23 -53.43 -50.01
CA ALA A 547 -17.88 -53.99 -48.80
C ALA A 547 -17.10 -53.99 -47.47
N GLY A 548 -17.52 -53.22 -46.48
CA GLY A 548 -18.50 -53.73 -45.49
C GLY A 548 -17.74 -54.21 -44.24
N GLY A 549 -18.13 -53.90 -43.01
CA GLY A 549 -19.37 -53.36 -42.51
C GLY A 549 -19.18 -52.89 -41.07
N CYS A 550 -20.09 -52.02 -40.67
CA CYS A 550 -20.32 -51.57 -39.31
C CYS A 550 -20.56 -52.74 -38.34
N CYS A 551 -20.38 -52.48 -37.04
CA CYS A 551 -21.50 -52.32 -36.11
C CYS A 551 -21.01 -52.15 -34.66
N ASP A 552 -21.20 -50.93 -34.16
CA ASP A 552 -21.89 -50.54 -32.93
C ASP A 552 -21.72 -51.31 -31.60
N GLY A 553 -21.63 -50.51 -30.53
CA GLY A 553 -21.97 -50.94 -29.17
C GLY A 553 -21.71 -49.89 -28.10
N GLN A 554 -22.63 -48.95 -27.92
CA GLN A 554 -22.78 -48.15 -26.69
C GLN A 554 -23.04 -49.04 -25.47
N GLY A 555 -22.61 -48.62 -24.26
CA GLY A 555 -23.17 -49.18 -23.02
C GLY A 555 -22.44 -48.86 -21.71
N ASN A 556 -22.98 -47.88 -20.98
CA ASN A 556 -22.88 -47.60 -19.54
C ASN A 556 -22.37 -48.70 -18.57
N GLY A 557 -21.66 -48.26 -17.52
CA GLY A 557 -22.12 -48.50 -16.14
C GLY A 557 -21.17 -49.19 -15.14
N HIS A 558 -20.96 -48.50 -14.01
CA HIS A 558 -20.89 -49.02 -12.62
C HIS A 558 -19.66 -49.80 -12.09
N ARG A 559 -18.90 -49.12 -11.21
CA ARG A 559 -18.75 -49.41 -9.75
C ARG A 559 -18.36 -50.83 -9.30
N ARG A 560 -17.16 -50.98 -8.70
CA ARG A 560 -16.81 -51.72 -7.44
C ARG A 560 -15.28 -51.72 -7.29
N LYS A 561 -14.66 -51.18 -6.24
CA LYS A 561 -14.47 -51.69 -4.85
C LYS A 561 -13.95 -53.14 -4.79
N LEU A 562 -12.71 -53.28 -4.32
CA LEU A 562 -12.04 -54.33 -3.51
C LEU A 562 -10.53 -54.01 -3.63
N GLY A 563 -9.70 -53.90 -2.60
CA GLY A 563 -9.69 -54.56 -1.30
C GLY A 563 -8.47 -55.49 -1.25
N ASN A 564 -7.69 -55.40 -0.15
CA ASN A 564 -6.62 -56.32 0.28
C ASN A 564 -5.24 -56.22 -0.41
N THR A 565 -4.08 -56.44 0.22
CA THR A 565 -3.57 -56.58 1.62
C THR A 565 -2.04 -56.75 1.51
N SER A 566 -1.34 -56.63 2.65
CA SER A 566 -0.03 -57.25 3.00
C SER A 566 1.21 -56.76 2.24
N SER A 567 2.13 -56.02 2.87
CA SER A 567 3.12 -56.44 3.88
C SER A 567 4.15 -57.44 3.34
N GLY A 568 5.34 -56.94 3.01
CA GLY A 568 6.54 -57.72 2.71
C GLY A 568 7.78 -56.91 3.10
N GLN A 569 8.47 -57.35 4.15
CA GLN A 569 9.75 -56.85 4.64
C GLN A 569 10.93 -57.26 3.73
N SER A 570 12.04 -56.54 3.92
CA SER A 570 13.45 -56.95 3.73
C SER A 570 14.11 -56.59 2.40
N LYS A 571 15.10 -55.68 2.44
CA LYS A 571 16.52 -56.06 2.55
C LYS A 571 17.44 -54.84 2.67
N LEU A 572 18.32 -54.91 3.65
CA LEU A 572 19.58 -54.18 3.76
C LEU A 572 20.53 -54.56 2.61
N HIS A 573 21.29 -53.59 2.10
CA HIS A 573 22.65 -53.83 1.64
C HIS A 573 23.54 -52.60 1.87
N HIS A 574 24.60 -52.83 2.66
CA HIS A 574 25.80 -52.00 2.77
C HIS A 574 26.54 -51.92 1.43
N HIS A 575 27.13 -50.75 1.14
CA HIS A 575 28.54 -50.70 0.71
C HIS A 575 29.18 -49.34 1.07
N SER A 576 30.26 -49.42 1.84
CA SER A 576 31.30 -48.41 1.99
C SER A 576 32.34 -48.57 0.89
N HIS A 577 33.01 -47.49 0.45
CA HIS A 577 34.48 -47.39 0.49
C HIS A 577 35.04 -46.06 -0.06
N HIS A 578 36.13 -45.64 0.62
CA HIS A 578 37.25 -44.79 0.20
C HIS A 578 36.98 -43.31 -0.16
N ALA A 579 37.39 -42.33 0.66
CA ALA A 579 38.73 -41.92 1.07
C ALA A 579 39.60 -41.38 -0.08
N ASN A 580 39.87 -40.07 -0.07
CA ASN A 580 41.21 -39.56 -0.36
C ASN A 580 41.45 -38.20 0.30
N HIS A 581 42.46 -38.19 1.16
CA HIS A 581 43.15 -37.00 1.65
C HIS A 581 43.99 -36.40 0.52
N ASN A 582 44.11 -35.08 0.48
CA ASN A 582 45.41 -34.47 0.19
C ASN A 582 45.55 -33.12 0.90
N HIS A 583 46.57 -33.06 1.75
CA HIS A 583 47.17 -31.85 2.29
C HIS A 583 47.92 -31.12 1.18
N GLN A 584 47.92 -29.78 1.21
CA GLN A 584 49.17 -29.03 1.12
C GLN A 584 49.05 -27.61 1.68
N LEU A 585 50.06 -27.27 2.47
CA LEU A 585 50.33 -25.96 3.08
C LEU A 585 50.69 -24.91 2.01
N SER A 586 50.37 -23.64 2.29
CA SER A 586 51.42 -22.61 2.36
C SER A 586 50.97 -21.38 3.14
N THR A 587 51.90 -20.89 3.93
CA THR A 587 51.88 -19.74 4.84
C THR A 587 52.59 -18.54 4.22
N HIS A 588 52.06 -17.32 4.40
CA HIS A 588 52.76 -16.02 4.60
C HIS A 588 51.67 -14.94 4.77
N VAL A 589 51.42 -14.31 5.93
CA VAL A 589 52.20 -13.37 6.78
C VAL A 589 52.50 -12.02 6.12
N ARG A 590 51.66 -11.01 6.43
CA ARG A 590 51.96 -9.64 6.98
C ARG A 590 50.68 -8.77 6.90
N SER A 591 50.10 -8.33 8.03
CA SER A 591 50.36 -7.07 8.79
C SER A 591 50.04 -5.83 7.93
N ASP A 592 49.28 -4.80 8.29
CA ASP A 592 48.66 -4.20 9.49
C ASP A 592 47.39 -3.46 8.97
N SER A 593 46.35 -3.09 9.71
CA SER A 593 46.35 -2.11 10.79
C SER A 593 44.98 -2.06 11.47
N ALA A 594 45.01 -2.03 12.80
CA ALA A 594 43.89 -1.84 13.69
C ALA A 594 43.33 -0.41 13.66
N SER A 595 42.01 -0.28 13.82
CA SER A 595 41.40 0.85 14.54
C SER A 595 40.12 0.37 15.24
N SER A 596 40.28 0.03 16.51
CA SER A 596 39.24 -0.24 17.50
C SER A 596 38.51 1.05 17.88
N TYR A 597 37.18 1.02 17.91
CA TYR A 597 36.39 1.93 18.75
C TYR A 597 35.54 1.07 19.70
N ASP A 598 36.12 0.81 20.87
CA ASP A 598 35.40 0.43 22.08
C ASP A 598 34.79 1.69 22.72
N ALA A 599 33.48 1.66 22.98
CA ALA A 599 32.85 2.57 23.93
C ALA A 599 32.24 1.73 25.05
N ALA A 600 33.01 1.59 26.12
CA ALA A 600 32.59 1.00 27.38
C ALA A 600 31.56 1.90 28.08
N TYR A 601 30.46 1.30 28.53
CA TYR A 601 29.50 1.91 29.46
C TYR A 601 29.65 1.21 30.81
N THR A 602 30.24 1.89 31.79
CA THR A 602 30.36 1.40 33.17
C THR A 602 29.05 1.59 33.95
N PRO A 603 28.65 0.62 34.81
CA PRO A 603 27.40 0.67 35.57
C PRO A 603 27.58 1.40 36.91
N GLY A 604 26.64 2.28 37.23
CA GLY A 604 26.49 2.93 38.53
C GLY A 604 25.64 2.09 39.49
N SER A 605 26.16 1.94 40.70
CA SER A 605 25.71 1.20 41.87
C SER A 605 24.29 1.51 42.40
N ALA A 606 23.66 0.46 42.94
CA ALA A 606 22.45 0.49 43.78
C ALA A 606 22.66 1.20 45.15
N PRO A 607 21.57 1.54 45.85
CA PRO A 607 21.09 0.70 46.95
C PRO A 607 19.57 0.46 46.81
N GLY A 608 18.99 -0.72 47.06
CA GLY A 608 18.92 -1.44 48.33
C GLY A 608 17.54 -1.22 48.97
N GLY A 609 16.63 -2.22 48.90
CA GLY A 609 15.39 -2.21 49.71
C GLY A 609 14.16 -2.92 49.12
N ALA A 610 14.00 -4.19 49.50
CA ALA A 610 12.76 -4.93 49.81
C ALA A 610 11.48 -4.77 48.95
N GLY A 611 11.13 -5.85 48.25
CA GLY A 611 9.89 -6.61 48.46
C GLY A 611 8.54 -5.97 48.11
N ALA A 612 7.96 -6.38 46.98
CA ALA A 612 6.59 -6.89 46.86
C ALA A 612 6.32 -7.28 45.41
N ALA A 613 5.76 -8.46 45.22
CA ALA A 613 5.19 -8.89 43.97
C ALA A 613 3.95 -8.04 43.66
N ASP A 614 3.86 -7.45 42.47
CA ASP A 614 2.57 -7.03 41.93
C ASP A 614 2.47 -7.35 40.43
N TYR A 615 1.55 -8.26 40.17
CA TYR A 615 1.01 -8.66 38.88
C TYR A 615 0.37 -7.43 38.20
N VAL A 616 0.88 -7.01 37.05
CA VAL A 616 0.17 -6.06 36.19
C VAL A 616 -0.74 -6.85 35.26
N ASP A 617 -2.02 -6.91 35.63
CA ASP A 617 -3.13 -7.38 34.81
C ASP A 617 -3.32 -6.46 33.59
N CYS A 618 -2.91 -6.94 32.40
CA CYS A 618 -3.08 -6.23 31.13
C CYS A 618 -4.52 -6.31 30.55
N ARG A 619 -5.56 -6.55 31.35
CA ARG A 619 -6.96 -6.50 30.90
C ARG A 619 -7.75 -5.29 31.40
N LYS A 620 -7.14 -4.13 31.64
CA LYS A 620 -7.90 -2.88 31.82
C LYS A 620 -7.11 -1.71 31.24
N ASN A 621 -7.36 -1.39 29.97
CA ASN A 621 -7.23 -0.04 29.43
C ASN A 621 -8.03 0.06 28.13
N GLY A 622 -9.36 0.05 28.29
CA GLY A 622 -10.25 0.60 27.30
C GLY A 622 -10.12 2.11 27.33
N TYR A 623 -9.32 2.67 26.44
CA TYR A 623 -9.35 4.11 26.19
C TYR A 623 -10.50 4.41 25.23
N ARG A 624 -11.59 4.91 25.82
CA ARG A 624 -12.56 5.76 25.12
C ARG A 624 -11.87 7.10 24.84
N PHE A 625 -11.76 7.45 23.57
CA PHE A 625 -12.03 8.78 23.03
C PHE A 625 -12.57 8.63 21.62
#